data_AF-A0A957RPW4-F1
#
_entry.id   AF-A0A957RPW4-F1
#
_cell.length_a   1.000
_cell.length_b   1.000
_cell.length_c   1.000
_cell.angle_alpha   90.00
_cell.angle_beta   90.00
_cell.angle_gamma   90.00
#
_symmetry.space_group_name_H-M   'P 1'
#
loop_
_entity.id
_entity.type
_entity.pdbx_description
1 polymer ?
#
loop_
_entity_poly.entity_id
_entity_poly.type
_entity_poly.pdbx_seq_one_letter_code
_entity_poly.pdbx_strand_id
1 'polypeptide(L)'
;MSYVPAEGSPQPFYARLGFVDTGEVHEGENVMRLDLSGRARPAVAPPRPLTHVVLMQFQEPAPEILAKASALLRGLQGKVPELRSIEVGLDVLHSGRSYDLALITRFDSLADMQRYQDHPEHVAVLQYLRTVLAASVAVDYEQP
;
A
#
# COMPACT_ATOMS: atom_id res chain seq x y z
N MET A 1 -12.67 -11.96 31.81
CA MET A 1 -13.95 -11.31 32.15
C MET A 1 -14.66 -12.21 33.13
N SER A 2 -15.53 -11.69 33.99
CA SER A 2 -16.28 -12.52 34.92
C SER A 2 -17.73 -12.05 35.02
N TYR A 3 -18.61 -12.92 35.52
CA TYR A 3 -20.02 -12.58 35.77
C TYR A 3 -20.57 -13.34 36.97
N VAL A 4 -21.58 -12.77 37.63
CA VAL A 4 -22.38 -13.48 38.64
C VAL A 4 -23.60 -14.12 37.95
N PRO A 5 -23.87 -15.42 38.15
CA PRO A 5 -25.03 -16.10 37.57
C PRO A 5 -26.33 -15.66 38.26
N ALA A 6 -26.93 -14.58 37.75
CA ALA A 6 -28.18 -14.00 38.23
C ALA A 6 -29.04 -13.48 37.07
N GLU A 7 -30.32 -13.20 37.33
CA GLU A 7 -31.19 -12.56 36.35
C GLU A 7 -30.66 -11.16 35.99
N GLY A 8 -30.58 -10.84 34.70
CA GLY A 8 -29.94 -9.60 34.21
C GLY A 8 -28.41 -9.65 34.13
N SER A 9 -27.79 -10.81 34.38
CA SER A 9 -26.35 -10.99 34.24
C SER A 9 -25.84 -10.62 32.83
N PRO A 10 -24.64 -10.04 32.70
CA PRO A 10 -24.06 -9.73 31.39
C PRO A 10 -23.58 -10.97 30.62
N GLN A 11 -23.71 -12.18 31.17
CA GLN A 11 -23.29 -13.44 30.54
C GLN A 11 -23.78 -13.60 29.09
N PRO A 12 -25.06 -13.36 28.73
CA PRO A 12 -25.52 -13.52 27.35
C PRO A 12 -24.91 -12.48 26.40
N PHE A 13 -24.53 -11.31 26.91
CA PHE A 13 -23.80 -10.31 26.13
C PHE A 13 -22.35 -10.76 25.87
N TYR A 14 -21.65 -11.29 26.88
CA TYR A 14 -20.28 -11.79 26.72
C TYR A 14 -20.21 -13.02 25.78
N ALA A 15 -21.17 -13.94 25.89
CA ALA A 15 -21.29 -15.08 24.99
C ALA A 15 -21.41 -14.65 23.52
N ARG A 16 -22.20 -13.60 23.22
CA ARG A 16 -22.33 -13.04 21.86
C ARG A 16 -21.03 -12.43 21.32
N LEU A 17 -20.13 -11.98 22.19
CA LEU A 17 -18.81 -11.46 21.81
C LEU A 17 -17.77 -12.58 21.59
N GLY A 18 -18.12 -13.84 21.84
CA GLY A 18 -17.25 -15.01 21.69
C GLY A 18 -16.49 -15.40 22.97
N PHE A 19 -16.92 -14.89 24.13
CA PHE A 19 -16.40 -15.37 25.40
C PHE A 19 -17.07 -16.70 25.76
N VAL A 20 -16.27 -17.62 26.28
CA VAL A 20 -16.70 -18.94 26.75
C VAL A 20 -16.37 -19.08 28.23
N ASP A 21 -17.19 -19.84 28.95
CA ASP A 21 -16.93 -20.19 30.34
C ASP A 21 -15.67 -21.06 30.46
N THR A 22 -14.85 -20.75 31.46
CA THR A 22 -13.63 -21.52 31.76
C THR A 22 -13.89 -22.67 32.74
N GLY A 23 -15.03 -22.63 33.44
CA GLY A 23 -15.32 -23.51 34.58
C GLY A 23 -14.67 -23.05 35.89
N GLU A 24 -13.87 -21.99 35.87
CA GLU A 24 -13.26 -21.39 37.07
C GLU A 24 -14.22 -20.38 37.72
N VAL A 25 -14.24 -20.36 39.05
CA VAL A 25 -15.02 -19.42 39.85
C VAL A 25 -14.07 -18.70 40.81
N HIS A 26 -14.04 -17.37 40.74
CA HIS A 26 -13.26 -16.53 41.65
C HIS A 26 -14.19 -15.56 42.38
N GLU A 27 -14.15 -15.59 43.71
CA GLU A 27 -14.96 -14.72 44.58
C GLU A 27 -16.48 -14.75 44.28
N GLY A 28 -16.98 -15.91 43.82
CA GLY A 28 -18.39 -16.10 43.47
C GLY A 28 -18.77 -15.67 42.04
N GLU A 29 -17.80 -15.24 41.23
CA GLU A 29 -17.99 -14.91 39.84
C GLU A 29 -17.43 -16.00 38.91
N ASN A 30 -18.19 -16.35 37.87
CA ASN A 30 -17.76 -17.27 36.83
C ASN A 30 -16.79 -16.56 35.89
N VAL A 31 -15.61 -17.15 35.69
CA VAL A 31 -14.57 -16.60 34.82
C VAL A 31 -14.82 -17.05 33.38
N MET A 32 -14.86 -16.07 32.48
CA MET A 32 -14.95 -16.27 31.04
C MET A 32 -13.68 -15.81 30.32
N ARG A 33 -13.32 -16.53 29.26
CA ARG A 33 -12.19 -16.22 28.38
C ARG A 33 -12.68 -16.03 26.95
N LEU A 34 -12.04 -15.10 26.24
CA LEU A 34 -12.26 -14.96 24.80
C LEU A 34 -11.57 -16.12 24.09
N ASP A 35 -12.36 -17.00 23.45
CA ASP A 35 -11.79 -18.05 22.62
C ASP A 35 -11.46 -17.48 21.24
N LEU A 36 -10.17 -17.32 20.98
CA LEU A 36 -9.64 -16.87 19.69
C LEU A 36 -9.27 -18.04 18.78
N SER A 37 -9.38 -19.29 19.24
CA SER A 37 -8.98 -20.48 18.48
C SER A 37 -9.89 -20.75 17.27
N GLY A 38 -11.18 -20.37 17.37
CA GLY A 38 -12.17 -20.52 16.31
C GLY A 38 -12.33 -19.31 15.37
N ARG A 39 -11.72 -18.17 15.67
CA ARG A 39 -11.66 -17.06 14.70
C ARG A 39 -10.53 -17.39 13.74
N ALA A 40 -10.89 -17.76 12.51
CA ALA A 40 -9.94 -17.72 11.40
C ALA A 40 -9.21 -16.38 11.51
N ARG A 41 -7.88 -16.42 11.66
CA ARG A 41 -7.02 -15.26 11.44
C ARG A 41 -7.57 -14.63 10.16
N PRO A 42 -8.00 -13.34 10.15
CA PRO A 42 -8.64 -12.79 8.98
C PRO A 42 -7.76 -13.17 7.80
N ALA A 43 -8.33 -13.91 6.84
CA ALA A 43 -7.59 -14.35 5.68
C ALA A 43 -6.90 -13.09 5.16
N VAL A 44 -5.57 -13.12 5.05
CA VAL A 44 -4.84 -12.00 4.44
C VAL A 44 -5.57 -11.75 3.14
N ALA A 45 -6.23 -10.59 3.02
CA ALA A 45 -7.02 -10.28 1.85
C ALA A 45 -6.13 -10.52 0.64
N PRO A 46 -6.65 -11.16 -0.44
CA PRO A 46 -5.83 -11.42 -1.61
C PRO A 46 -5.16 -10.11 -2.04
N PRO A 47 -3.86 -10.14 -2.38
CA PRO A 47 -3.14 -8.93 -2.76
C PRO A 47 -3.90 -8.27 -3.91
N ARG A 48 -4.18 -6.97 -3.74
CA ARG A 48 -4.87 -6.18 -4.74
C ARG A 48 -3.82 -5.54 -5.65
N PRO A 49 -3.83 -5.84 -6.96
CA PRO A 49 -2.90 -5.22 -7.89
C PRO A 49 -2.98 -3.70 -7.79
N LEU A 50 -1.82 -3.06 -7.77
CA LEU A 50 -1.70 -1.62 -7.52
C LEU A 50 -1.13 -0.93 -8.76
N THR A 51 -1.71 0.20 -9.12
CA THR A 51 -1.15 1.11 -10.13
C THR A 51 -0.69 2.40 -9.46
N HIS A 52 0.57 2.75 -9.70
CA HIS A 52 1.19 3.99 -9.25
C HIS A 52 1.43 4.88 -10.47
N VAL A 53 0.79 6.05 -10.49
CA VAL A 53 0.90 7.04 -11.56
C VAL A 53 1.60 8.27 -11.02
N VAL A 54 2.63 8.74 -11.71
CA VAL A 54 3.35 9.97 -11.37
C VAL A 54 3.39 10.88 -12.58
N LEU A 55 3.07 12.15 -12.37
CA LEU A 55 3.26 13.21 -13.35
C LEU A 55 4.41 14.10 -12.87
N MET A 56 5.35 14.37 -13.77
CA MET A 56 6.63 15.04 -13.47
C MET A 56 6.79 16.31 -14.30
N GLN A 57 7.05 17.43 -13.60
CA GLN A 57 7.31 18.73 -14.18
C GLN A 57 8.78 19.06 -13.96
N PHE A 58 9.49 19.45 -15.01
CA PHE A 58 10.92 19.72 -14.98
C PHE A 58 11.18 21.22 -14.83
N GLN A 59 12.26 21.58 -14.12
CA GLN A 59 12.70 22.97 -14.00
C GLN A 59 13.04 23.54 -15.37
N GLU A 60 13.75 22.74 -16.17
CA GLU A 60 14.13 23.03 -17.54
C GLU A 60 13.82 21.78 -18.38
N PRO A 61 12.69 21.72 -19.10
CA PRO A 61 12.27 20.54 -19.87
C PRO A 61 13.03 20.44 -21.21
N ALA A 62 14.35 20.47 -21.16
CA ALA A 62 15.20 20.33 -22.34
C ALA A 62 15.09 18.88 -22.89
N PRO A 63 15.09 18.69 -24.23
CA PRO A 63 14.94 17.36 -24.84
C PRO A 63 15.90 16.30 -24.30
N GLU A 64 17.15 16.67 -24.03
CA GLU A 64 18.18 15.79 -23.47
C GLU A 64 17.87 15.36 -22.01
N ILE A 65 17.31 16.25 -21.21
CA ILE A 65 16.90 15.96 -19.82
C ILE A 65 15.71 15.01 -19.83
N LEU A 66 14.71 15.29 -20.67
CA LEU A 66 13.51 14.46 -20.82
C LEU A 66 13.85 13.07 -21.36
N ALA A 67 14.73 12.98 -22.37
CA ALA A 67 15.20 11.72 -22.92
C ALA A 67 15.98 10.90 -21.88
N LYS A 68 16.87 11.55 -21.12
CA LYS A 68 17.64 10.89 -20.06
C LYS A 68 16.74 10.39 -18.93
N ALA A 69 15.81 11.23 -18.44
CA ALA A 69 14.85 10.84 -17.42
C ALA A 69 13.99 9.65 -17.87
N SER A 70 13.48 9.71 -19.11
CA SER A 70 12.69 8.62 -19.70
C SER A 70 13.48 7.32 -19.81
N ALA A 71 14.74 7.39 -20.24
CA ALA A 71 15.60 6.23 -20.36
C ALA A 71 15.93 5.60 -19.01
N LEU A 72 16.23 6.42 -17.99
CA LEU A 72 16.51 5.95 -16.64
C LEU A 72 15.29 5.24 -16.02
N LEU A 73 14.11 5.84 -16.15
CA LEU A 73 12.87 5.24 -15.67
C LEU A 73 12.57 3.92 -16.37
N ARG A 74 12.56 3.90 -17.72
CA ARG A 74 12.34 2.66 -18.48
C ARG A 74 13.38 1.58 -18.16
N GLY A 75 14.61 1.98 -17.83
CA GLY A 75 15.70 1.10 -17.44
C GLY A 75 15.49 0.36 -16.11
N LEU A 76 14.47 0.70 -15.32
CA LEU A 76 14.07 -0.06 -14.13
C LEU A 76 13.38 -1.39 -14.48
N GLN A 77 12.83 -1.51 -15.69
CA GLN A 77 12.17 -2.74 -16.14
C GLN A 77 13.13 -3.92 -16.08
N GLY A 78 12.73 -4.97 -15.37
CA GLY A 78 13.53 -6.18 -15.20
C GLY A 78 14.68 -6.07 -14.19
N LYS A 79 14.90 -4.90 -13.59
CA LYS A 79 15.89 -4.72 -12.51
C LYS A 79 15.30 -4.78 -11.11
N VAL A 80 14.01 -4.48 -10.98
CA VAL A 80 13.28 -4.55 -9.70
C VAL A 80 12.26 -5.68 -9.78
N PRO A 81 12.41 -6.77 -8.99
CA PRO A 81 11.55 -7.96 -9.09
C PRO A 81 10.05 -7.70 -8.91
N GLU A 82 9.72 -6.71 -8.09
CA GLU A 82 8.35 -6.32 -7.73
C GLU A 82 7.64 -5.51 -8.84
N LEU A 83 8.42 -4.88 -9.73
CA LEU A 83 7.89 -4.04 -10.80
C LEU A 83 7.32 -4.91 -11.92
N ARG A 84 5.99 -5.01 -12.02
CA ARG A 84 5.31 -5.81 -13.05
C ARG A 84 5.36 -5.17 -14.41
N SER A 85 5.11 -3.87 -14.48
CA SER A 85 5.28 -3.10 -15.69
C SER A 85 5.59 -1.64 -15.39
N ILE A 86 6.25 -1.00 -16.35
CA ILE A 86 6.54 0.43 -16.36
C ILE A 86 6.22 1.00 -17.73
N GLU A 87 5.49 2.10 -17.74
CA GLU A 87 5.20 2.90 -18.92
C GLU A 87 5.69 4.32 -18.65
N VAL A 88 6.35 4.91 -19.64
CA VAL A 88 6.86 6.28 -19.56
C VAL A 88 6.50 7.01 -20.83
N GLY A 89 5.71 8.08 -20.71
CA GLY A 89 5.27 8.92 -21.80
C GLY A 89 5.72 10.36 -21.61
N LEU A 90 6.13 11.02 -22.68
CA LEU A 90 6.33 12.46 -22.70
C LEU A 90 5.03 13.13 -23.15
N ASP A 91 4.74 14.30 -22.59
CA ASP A 91 3.62 15.10 -23.08
C ASP A 91 3.87 15.56 -24.52
N VAL A 92 2.79 15.54 -25.31
CA VAL A 92 2.78 15.94 -26.72
C VAL A 92 1.87 17.14 -26.96
N LEU A 93 0.97 17.43 -26.02
CA LEU A 93 -0.02 18.50 -26.17
C LEU A 93 0.49 19.84 -25.62
N HIS A 94 1.36 19.81 -24.62
CA HIS A 94 1.98 20.98 -23.96
C HIS A 94 0.94 22.00 -23.49
N SER A 95 -0.17 21.52 -22.94
CA SER A 95 -1.23 22.37 -22.43
C SER A 95 -0.89 22.94 -21.06
N GLY A 96 -1.57 24.01 -20.64
CA GLY A 96 -1.41 24.56 -19.27
C GLY A 96 -1.86 23.62 -18.14
N ARG A 97 -2.47 22.47 -18.48
CA ARG A 97 -2.84 21.40 -17.53
C ARG A 97 -1.87 20.22 -17.58
N SER A 98 -0.89 20.27 -18.47
CA SER A 98 0.07 19.20 -18.69
C SER A 98 1.21 19.25 -17.68
N TYR A 99 1.77 18.07 -17.44
CA TYR A 99 3.13 17.88 -16.93
C TYR A 99 3.99 17.39 -18.09
N ASP A 100 5.31 17.42 -17.98
CA ASP A 100 6.20 17.10 -19.11
C ASP A 100 6.35 15.58 -19.35
N LEU A 101 6.24 14.79 -18.28
CA LEU A 101 6.39 13.33 -18.32
C LEU A 101 5.37 12.64 -17.41
N ALA A 102 4.82 11.53 -17.90
CA ALA A 102 3.99 10.60 -17.13
C ALA A 102 4.73 9.27 -16.94
N LEU A 103 4.71 8.76 -15.71
CA LEU A 103 5.19 7.44 -15.31
C LEU A 103 3.99 6.64 -14.80
N ILE A 104 3.80 5.42 -15.31
CA ILE A 104 2.80 4.48 -14.80
C ILE A 104 3.53 3.19 -14.46
N THR A 105 3.41 2.73 -13.22
CA THR A 105 3.99 1.46 -12.76
C THR A 105 2.92 0.57 -12.15
N ARG A 106 3.08 -0.74 -12.29
CA ARG A 106 2.14 -1.73 -11.76
C ARG A 106 2.84 -2.72 -10.85
N PHE A 107 2.15 -3.11 -9.79
CA PHE A 107 2.61 -4.03 -8.75
C PHE A 107 1.51 -5.03 -8.39
N ASP A 108 1.86 -6.17 -7.80
CA ASP A 108 0.86 -7.13 -7.32
C ASP A 108 0.19 -6.69 -6.02
N SER A 109 0.84 -5.82 -5.24
CA SER A 109 0.35 -5.36 -3.95
C SER A 109 0.95 -4.02 -3.53
N LEU A 110 0.35 -3.38 -2.51
CA LEU A 110 0.94 -2.22 -1.86
C LEU A 110 2.32 -2.53 -1.24
N ALA A 111 2.50 -3.73 -0.68
CA ALA A 111 3.78 -4.14 -0.09
C ALA A 111 4.89 -4.28 -1.15
N ASP A 112 4.52 -4.66 -2.37
CA ASP A 112 5.43 -4.75 -3.52
C ASP A 112 5.89 -3.35 -3.96
N MET A 113 4.97 -2.39 -4.01
CA MET A 113 5.30 -0.98 -4.27
C MET A 113 6.25 -0.43 -3.20
N GLN A 114 6.01 -0.72 -1.91
CA GLN A 114 6.87 -0.26 -0.82
C GLN A 114 8.30 -0.80 -0.97
N ARG A 115 8.45 -2.10 -1.29
CA ARG A 115 9.76 -2.69 -1.57
C ARG A 115 10.44 -2.06 -2.79
N TYR A 116 9.67 -1.77 -3.85
CA TYR A 116 10.16 -1.05 -5.02
C TYR A 116 10.67 0.35 -4.66
N GLN A 117 9.97 1.09 -3.80
CA GLN A 117 10.37 2.45 -3.39
C GLN A 117 11.75 2.47 -2.72
N ASP A 118 12.06 1.45 -1.93
CA ASP A 118 13.34 1.32 -1.22
C ASP A 118 14.44 0.64 -2.06
N HIS A 119 14.11 0.14 -3.26
CA HIS A 119 15.06 -0.61 -4.08
C HIS A 119 16.22 0.28 -4.57
N PRO A 120 17.50 -0.15 -4.49
CA PRO A 120 18.65 0.69 -4.84
C PRO A 120 18.61 1.28 -6.25
N GLU A 121 18.18 0.49 -7.25
CA GLU A 121 18.01 0.97 -8.64
C GLU A 121 16.98 2.10 -8.73
N HIS A 122 15.86 2.01 -8.00
CA HIS A 122 14.85 3.06 -7.96
C HIS A 122 15.38 4.31 -7.25
N VAL A 123 16.05 4.14 -6.11
CA VAL A 123 16.66 5.25 -5.36
C VAL A 123 17.70 5.99 -6.22
N ALA A 124 18.51 5.29 -7.01
CA ALA A 124 19.47 5.90 -7.92
C ALA A 124 18.79 6.77 -8.99
N VAL A 125 17.67 6.32 -9.55
CA VAL A 125 16.86 7.13 -10.48
C VAL A 125 16.25 8.35 -9.79
N LEU A 126 15.71 8.18 -8.58
CA LEU A 126 15.17 9.29 -7.77
C LEU A 126 16.22 10.35 -7.45
N GLN A 127 17.47 9.96 -7.17
CA GLN A 127 18.56 10.90 -6.92
C GLN A 127 18.79 11.82 -8.12
N TYR A 128 18.79 11.28 -9.34
CA TYR A 128 18.87 12.09 -10.56
C TYR A 128 17.62 12.96 -10.76
N LEU A 129 16.42 12.40 -10.62
CA LEU A 129 15.18 13.14 -10.85
C LEU A 129 15.04 14.36 -9.93
N ARG A 130 15.45 14.24 -8.66
CA ARG A 130 15.43 15.35 -7.69
C ARG A 130 16.28 16.55 -8.12
N THR A 131 17.28 16.38 -8.99
CA THR A 131 18.10 17.50 -9.46
C THR A 131 17.47 18.26 -10.62
N VAL A 132 16.47 17.68 -11.31
CA VAL A 132 15.90 18.25 -12.55
C VAL A 132 14.40 18.55 -12.45
N LEU A 133 13.69 17.97 -11.49
CA LEU A 133 12.27 18.19 -11.29
C LEU A 133 11.98 19.50 -10.57
N ALA A 134 10.96 20.21 -11.04
CA ALA A 134 10.34 21.35 -10.35
C ALA A 134 9.21 20.86 -9.44
N ALA A 135 8.41 19.90 -9.92
CA ALA A 135 7.32 19.31 -9.16
C ALA A 135 7.05 17.87 -9.61
N SER A 136 6.45 17.09 -8.72
CA SER A 136 5.90 15.78 -9.05
C SER A 136 4.62 15.55 -8.26
N VAL A 137 3.59 15.03 -8.91
CA VAL A 137 2.34 14.62 -8.26
C VAL A 137 2.08 13.16 -8.56
N ALA A 138 1.49 12.43 -7.60
CA ALA A 138 1.24 11.01 -7.74
C ALA A 138 -0.18 10.65 -7.32
N VAL A 139 -0.70 9.59 -7.93
CA VAL A 139 -1.92 8.90 -7.50
C VAL A 139 -1.66 7.40 -7.50
N ASP A 140 -2.11 6.75 -6.43
CA ASP A 140 -2.01 5.32 -6.22
C ASP A 140 -3.41 4.75 -6.08
N TYR A 141 -3.71 3.71 -6.85
CA TYR A 141 -5.01 3.05 -6.77
C TYR A 141 -4.89 1.54 -6.96
N GLU A 142 -5.77 0.83 -6.28
CA GLU A 142 -5.97 -0.60 -6.50
C GLU A 142 -6.73 -0.78 -7.82
N GLN A 143 -6.26 -1.70 -8.66
CA GLN A 143 -6.94 -1.99 -9.92
C GLN A 143 -8.36 -2.52 -9.64
N PRO A 144 -9.38 -2.00 -10.35
CA PRO A 144 -10.77 -2.37 -10.14
C PRO A 144 -11.09 -3.82 -10.57
#